data_AF-A0A5C1MDY3-F1
#
_entry.id   AF-A0A5C1MDY3-F1
#
_cell.length_a   1.000
_cell.length_b   1.000
_cell.length_c   1.000
_cell.angle_alpha   90.00
_cell.angle_beta   90.00
_cell.angle_gamma   90.00
#
_symmetry.space_group_name_H-M   'P 1'
#
loop_
_entity.id
_entity.type
_entity.pdbx_description
1 polymer ?
#
loop_
_entity_poly.entity_id
_entity_poly.type
_entity_poly.pdbx_seq_one_letter_code
_entity_poly.pdbx_strand_id
1 'polypeptide(L)'
;MAAFLFCSALASGCAIMNKDNRLVLNSLDEAMQGSAIIDSTAGKIAAAPVALPVGMAAGVIDMAVVTPARATVPAGKDTVEYLWENPQGSDLRQAMLFIPKVVATPVLFISDWAVRSIFTTKF
;
A
#
# COMPACT_ATOMS: atom_id res chain seq x y z
N MET A 1 8.59 8.62 -26.52
CA MET A 1 9.74 8.53 -25.58
C MET A 1 9.41 9.03 -24.18
N ALA A 2 8.70 10.16 -24.00
CA ALA A 2 8.31 10.68 -22.68
C ALA A 2 7.34 9.76 -21.89
N ALA A 3 6.38 9.11 -22.56
CA ALA A 3 5.43 8.20 -21.91
C ALA A 3 6.09 6.96 -21.28
N PHE A 4 7.17 6.45 -21.88
CA PHE A 4 7.91 5.30 -21.35
C PHE A 4 8.72 5.68 -20.09
N LEU A 5 9.35 6.85 -20.08
CA LEU A 5 10.10 7.36 -18.92
C LEU A 5 9.16 7.69 -17.74
N PHE A 6 7.96 8.22 -18.00
CA PHE A 6 6.97 8.47 -16.96
C PHE A 6 6.42 7.18 -16.35
N CYS A 7 6.20 6.14 -17.17
CA CYS A 7 5.75 4.84 -16.70
C CYS A 7 6.81 4.12 -15.85
N SER A 8 8.10 4.28 -16.17
CA SER A 8 9.21 3.72 -15.37
C SER A 8 9.38 4.42 -14.02
N ALA A 9 9.14 5.73 -13.93
CA ALA A 9 9.20 6.48 -12.67
C ALA A 9 8.04 6.14 -11.72
N LEU A 10 6.84 5.89 -12.26
CA LEU A 10 5.70 5.40 -11.48
C LEU A 10 5.92 3.97 -11.00
N ALA A 11 6.56 3.12 -11.81
CA ALA A 11 6.85 1.74 -11.43
C ALA A 11 7.81 1.64 -10.23
N SER A 12 8.82 2.51 -10.12
CA SER A 12 9.73 2.51 -8.96
C SER A 12 9.08 2.89 -7.62
N GLY A 13 7.90 3.53 -7.66
CA GLY A 13 7.13 3.88 -6.47
C GLY A 13 5.95 2.95 -6.20
N CYS A 14 5.62 2.01 -7.09
CA CYS A 14 4.43 1.18 -6.88
C CYS A 14 4.53 0.38 -5.58
N ALA A 15 3.48 0.44 -4.76
CA ALA A 15 3.43 -0.23 -3.46
C ALA A 15 3.66 -1.74 -3.57
N ILE A 16 3.26 -2.34 -4.69
CA ILE A 16 3.47 -3.76 -4.99
C ILE A 16 4.94 -4.10 -5.25
N MET A 17 5.82 -3.16 -5.59
CA MET A 17 7.23 -3.47 -5.90
C MET A 17 8.08 -3.63 -4.63
N ASN A 18 7.65 -3.09 -3.49
CA ASN A 18 8.37 -3.25 -2.23
C ASN A 18 8.03 -4.59 -1.55
N LYS A 19 9.07 -5.34 -1.16
CA LYS A 19 8.94 -6.59 -0.41
C LYS A 19 8.22 -6.41 0.92
N ASP A 20 8.41 -5.27 1.60
CA ASP A 20 7.80 -5.00 2.91
C ASP A 20 6.26 -4.89 2.87
N ASN A 21 5.69 -4.64 1.68
CA ASN A 21 4.25 -4.50 1.48
C ASN A 21 3.57 -5.82 1.06
N ARG A 22 4.33 -6.86 0.70
CA ARG A 22 3.81 -8.14 0.21
C ARG A 22 3.69 -9.18 1.34
N LEU A 23 2.78 -8.95 2.29
CA LEU A 23 2.67 -9.81 3.48
C LEU A 23 2.23 -11.24 3.12
N VAL A 24 1.27 -11.40 2.21
CA VAL A 24 0.75 -12.71 1.80
C VAL A 24 1.79 -13.43 0.95
N LEU A 25 2.48 -12.72 0.06
CA LEU A 25 3.55 -13.32 -0.73
C LEU A 25 4.77 -13.70 0.13
N ASN A 26 5.13 -12.89 1.12
CA ASN A 26 6.24 -13.20 2.03
C ASN A 26 5.91 -14.40 2.93
N SER A 27 4.68 -14.48 3.46
CA SER A 27 4.25 -15.63 4.25
C SER A 27 4.14 -16.91 3.41
N LEU A 28 3.77 -16.79 2.14
CA LEU A 28 3.84 -17.91 1.19
C LEU A 28 5.29 -18.34 0.93
N ASP A 29 6.21 -17.41 0.68
CA ASP A 29 7.64 -17.70 0.45
C ASP A 29 8.26 -18.40 1.68
N GLU A 30 7.94 -17.94 2.89
CA GLU A 30 8.37 -18.57 4.14
C GLU A 30 7.78 -19.99 4.31
N ALA A 31 6.48 -20.17 4.04
CA ALA A 31 5.83 -21.48 4.07
C ALA A 31 6.43 -22.44 3.04
N MET A 32 6.83 -21.94 1.87
CA MET A 32 7.45 -22.72 0.81
C MET A 32 8.90 -23.10 1.15
N GLN A 33 9.68 -22.19 1.75
CA GLN A 33 11.03 -22.46 2.22
C GLN A 33 11.07 -23.48 3.35
N GLY A 34 10.04 -23.53 4.20
CA GLY A 34 9.89 -24.57 5.23
C GLY A 34 9.56 -25.96 4.69
N SER A 35 9.17 -26.08 3.41
CA SER A 35 8.87 -27.37 2.79
C SER A 35 10.15 -28.02 2.23
N ALA A 36 10.49 -29.22 2.73
CA ALA A 36 11.66 -29.99 2.27
C ALA A 36 11.67 -30.30 0.76
N ILE A 37 10.54 -30.09 0.08
CA ILE A 37 10.36 -30.29 -1.36
C ILE A 37 11.11 -29.22 -2.18
N ILE A 38 11.37 -28.03 -1.61
CA ILE A 38 11.89 -26.86 -2.33
C ILE A 38 13.39 -26.62 -2.10
N ASP A 39 14.03 -27.50 -1.33
CA ASP A 39 15.43 -27.39 -0.93
C ASP A 39 16.42 -27.57 -2.10
N SER A 40 15.99 -28.24 -3.18
CA SER A 40 16.76 -28.39 -4.42
C SER A 40 16.17 -27.60 -5.58
N THR A 41 17.04 -27.17 -6.52
CA THR A 41 16.63 -26.49 -7.77
C THR A 41 15.64 -27.33 -8.59
N ALA A 42 15.79 -28.66 -8.58
CA ALA A 42 14.85 -29.57 -9.23
C ALA A 42 13.47 -29.58 -8.55
N GLY A 43 13.44 -29.51 -7.21
CA GLY A 43 12.22 -29.39 -6.43
C GLY A 43 11.45 -28.09 -6.69
N LYS A 44 12.17 -26.97 -6.85
CA LYS A 44 11.59 -25.68 -7.27
C LYS A 44 10.91 -25.76 -8.65
N ILE A 45 11.55 -26.43 -9.60
CA ILE A 45 11.02 -26.60 -10.96
C ILE A 45 9.79 -27.53 -10.95
N ALA A 46 9.83 -28.61 -10.17
CA ALA A 46 8.71 -29.53 -10.02
C ALA A 46 7.49 -28.87 -9.34
N ALA A 47 7.72 -27.99 -8.37
CA ALA A 47 6.68 -27.24 -7.68
C ALA A 47 6.17 -26.02 -8.47
N ALA A 48 6.93 -25.54 -9.47
CA ALA A 48 6.63 -24.32 -10.22
C ALA A 48 5.19 -24.26 -10.81
N PRO A 49 4.60 -25.34 -11.36
CA PRO A 49 3.25 -25.29 -11.93
C PRO A 49 2.15 -24.94 -10.91
N VAL A 50 2.39 -25.22 -9.61
CA VAL A 50 1.45 -24.91 -8.52
C VAL A 50 1.90 -23.66 -7.76
N ALA A 51 3.19 -23.51 -7.53
CA ALA A 51 3.78 -22.37 -6.83
C ALA A 51 3.52 -21.04 -7.55
N LEU A 52 3.65 -21.01 -8.88
CA LEU A 52 3.45 -19.80 -9.68
C LEU A 52 2.02 -19.25 -9.58
N PRO A 53 0.95 -20.03 -9.86
CA PRO A 53 -0.40 -19.50 -9.77
C PRO A 53 -0.78 -19.10 -8.35
N VAL A 54 -0.33 -19.84 -7.32
CA VAL A 54 -0.57 -19.48 -5.91
C VAL A 54 0.16 -18.18 -5.55
N GLY A 55 1.42 -18.02 -5.98
CA GLY A 55 2.17 -16.78 -5.81
C GLY A 55 1.54 -15.59 -6.53
N MET A 56 0.99 -15.79 -7.72
CA MET A 56 0.24 -14.75 -8.43
C MET A 56 -1.02 -14.34 -7.67
N ALA A 57 -1.80 -15.30 -7.18
CA ALA A 57 -2.99 -15.04 -6.37
C ALA A 57 -2.64 -14.28 -5.08
N ALA A 58 -1.58 -14.70 -4.38
CA ALA A 58 -1.06 -14.01 -3.20
C ALA A 58 -0.67 -12.56 -3.52
N GLY A 59 0.03 -12.32 -4.63
CA GLY A 59 0.39 -10.98 -5.08
C GLY A 59 -0.82 -10.09 -5.39
N VAL A 60 -1.88 -10.65 -5.99
CA VAL A 60 -3.15 -9.94 -6.23
C VAL A 60 -3.84 -9.58 -4.92
N ILE A 61 -3.87 -10.49 -3.95
CA ILE A 61 -4.46 -10.24 -2.62
C ILE A 61 -3.68 -9.13 -1.89
N ASP A 62 -2.34 -9.17 -1.95
CA ASP A 62 -1.50 -8.13 -1.36
C ASP A 62 -1.80 -6.76 -1.97
N MET A 63 -1.99 -6.69 -3.29
CA MET A 63 -2.29 -5.44 -4.00
C MET A 63 -3.71 -4.93 -3.76
N ALA A 64 -4.71 -5.81 -3.81
CA ALA A 64 -6.11 -5.42 -3.81
C ALA A 64 -6.70 -5.23 -2.40
N VAL A 65 -6.16 -5.94 -1.41
CA VAL A 65 -6.75 -6.00 -0.07
C VAL A 65 -5.78 -5.53 1.00
N VAL A 66 -4.60 -6.14 1.08
CA VAL A 66 -3.67 -5.91 2.21
C VAL A 66 -3.08 -4.51 2.16
N THR A 67 -2.59 -4.09 0.99
CA THR A 67 -1.97 -2.78 0.78
C THR A 67 -2.98 -1.64 1.04
N PRO A 68 -4.20 -1.65 0.47
CA PRO A 68 -5.19 -0.60 0.76
C PRO A 68 -5.69 -0.62 2.20
N ALA A 69 -5.82 -1.80 2.82
CA ALA A 69 -6.21 -1.90 4.22
C ALA A 69 -5.17 -1.24 5.15
N ARG A 70 -3.86 -1.49 4.91
CA ARG A 70 -2.77 -0.87 5.68
C ARG A 70 -2.64 0.63 5.43
N ALA A 71 -3.07 1.12 4.28
CA ALA A 71 -3.08 2.55 3.96
C ALA A 71 -4.06 3.38 4.82
N THR A 72 -5.10 2.76 5.39
CA THR A 72 -6.18 3.46 6.09
C THR A 72 -5.72 4.20 7.34
N VAL A 73 -4.95 3.52 8.21
CA VAL A 73 -4.47 4.09 9.48
C VAL A 73 -3.55 5.30 9.28
N PRO A 74 -2.48 5.24 8.46
CA PRO A 74 -1.63 6.40 8.22
C PRO A 74 -2.40 7.53 7.53
N ALA A 75 -3.26 7.24 6.54
CA ALA A 75 -4.06 8.28 5.89
C ALA A 75 -5.04 8.98 6.85
N GLY A 76 -5.59 8.23 7.80
CA GLY A 76 -6.41 8.80 8.88
C GLY A 76 -5.62 9.73 9.78
N LYS A 77 -4.42 9.31 10.21
CA LYS A 77 -3.54 10.13 11.06
C LYS A 77 -3.13 11.42 10.36
N ASP A 78 -2.71 11.35 9.11
CA ASP A 78 -2.28 12.54 8.34
C ASP A 78 -3.44 13.52 8.13
N THR A 79 -4.65 12.99 7.88
CA THR A 79 -5.86 13.82 7.75
C THR A 79 -6.16 14.55 9.07
N VAL A 80 -6.00 13.86 10.21
CA VAL A 80 -6.18 14.46 11.54
C VAL A 80 -5.09 15.51 11.82
N GLU A 81 -3.84 15.19 11.57
CA GLU A 81 -2.71 16.09 11.81
C GLU A 81 -2.82 17.37 10.97
N TYR A 82 -3.13 17.23 9.68
CA TYR A 82 -3.19 18.35 8.75
C TYR A 82 -4.41 19.25 9.01
N LEU A 83 -5.56 18.65 9.28
CA LEU A 83 -6.83 19.38 9.30
C LEU A 83 -7.27 19.79 10.70
N TRP A 84 -6.90 19.02 11.72
CA TRP A 84 -7.41 19.15 13.09
C TRP A 84 -6.34 19.56 14.10
N GLU A 85 -5.13 18.99 14.05
CA GLU A 85 -4.07 19.25 15.05
C GLU A 85 -3.22 20.50 14.80
N ASN A 86 -3.29 21.13 13.62
CA ASN A 86 -2.61 22.40 13.31
C ASN A 86 -3.58 23.60 13.27
N PRO A 87 -3.77 24.33 14.38
CA PRO A 87 -4.51 25.60 14.41
C PRO A 87 -3.88 26.66 13.50
N GLN A 88 -4.55 27.01 12.40
CA GLN A 88 -4.21 28.23 11.67
C GLN A 88 -5.04 29.41 12.18
N GLY A 89 -4.45 30.20 13.06
CA GLY A 89 -5.00 31.47 13.55
C GLY A 89 -5.74 31.39 14.90
N SER A 90 -6.58 32.38 15.17
CA SER A 90 -7.33 32.51 16.44
C SER A 90 -8.52 31.53 16.53
N ASP A 91 -8.96 31.23 17.75
CA ASP A 91 -10.07 30.31 18.05
C ASP A 91 -11.35 30.61 17.24
N LEU A 92 -11.62 31.89 16.98
CA LEU A 92 -12.80 32.34 16.23
C LEU A 92 -12.69 32.01 14.73
N ARG A 93 -11.47 32.03 14.17
CA ARG A 93 -11.19 31.60 12.79
C ARG A 93 -11.26 30.07 12.66
N GLN A 94 -10.82 29.34 13.68
CA GLN A 94 -11.03 27.88 13.75
C GLN A 94 -12.51 27.51 13.81
N ALA A 95 -13.32 28.24 14.58
CA ALA A 95 -14.77 28.02 14.65
C ALA A 95 -15.47 28.25 13.30
N MET A 96 -15.10 29.29 12.54
CA MET A 96 -15.62 29.50 11.19
C MET A 96 -15.18 28.41 10.20
N LEU A 97 -13.97 27.87 10.38
CA LEU A 97 -13.42 26.83 9.53
C LEU A 97 -13.90 25.41 9.90
N PHE A 98 -14.73 25.24 10.92
CA PHE A 98 -15.21 23.94 11.35
C PHE A 98 -15.97 23.20 10.24
N ILE A 99 -16.97 23.85 9.63
CA ILE A 99 -17.75 23.24 8.54
C ILE A 99 -16.87 22.91 7.32
N PRO A 100 -16.03 23.82 6.82
CA PRO A 100 -15.06 23.50 5.76
C PRO A 100 -14.15 22.31 6.10
N LYS A 101 -13.65 22.21 7.35
CA LYS A 101 -12.79 21.10 7.79
C LYS A 101 -13.53 19.76 7.80
N VAL A 102 -14.77 19.73 8.28
CA VAL A 102 -15.59 18.51 8.25
C VAL A 102 -15.82 18.02 6.82
N VAL A 103 -16.10 18.94 5.88
CA VAL A 103 -16.31 18.60 4.47
C VAL A 103 -15.00 18.19 3.78
N ALA A 104 -13.87 18.81 4.12
CA ALA A 104 -12.57 18.49 3.55
C ALA A 104 -11.96 17.19 4.10
N THR A 105 -12.36 16.74 5.29
CA THR A 105 -11.86 15.50 5.93
C THR A 105 -11.96 14.27 5.02
N PRO A 106 -13.15 13.89 4.49
CA PRO A 106 -13.25 12.71 3.63
C PRO A 106 -12.48 12.87 2.32
N VAL A 107 -12.40 14.09 1.78
CA VAL A 107 -11.69 14.36 0.51
C VAL A 107 -10.19 14.14 0.68
N LEU A 108 -9.61 14.71 1.74
CA LEU A 108 -8.19 14.55 2.04
C LEU A 108 -7.85 13.11 2.38
N PHE A 109 -8.66 12.46 3.22
CA PHE A 109 -8.50 11.05 3.57
C PHE A 109 -8.48 10.15 2.33
N ILE A 110 -9.48 10.27 1.45
CA ILE A 110 -9.56 9.44 0.24
C ILE A 110 -8.37 9.71 -0.68
N SER A 111 -7.98 10.97 -0.83
CA SER A 111 -6.84 11.33 -1.68
C SER A 111 -5.52 10.73 -1.17
N ASP A 112 -5.24 10.86 0.13
CA ASP A 112 -4.02 10.32 0.73
C ASP A 112 -4.04 8.80 0.76
N TRP A 113 -5.17 8.20 1.14
CA TRP A 113 -5.38 6.76 1.10
C TRP A 113 -5.16 6.17 -0.30
N ALA A 114 -5.70 6.80 -1.35
CA ALA A 114 -5.55 6.33 -2.72
C ALA A 114 -4.09 6.44 -3.20
N VAL A 115 -3.42 7.56 -2.90
CA VAL A 115 -2.00 7.74 -3.24
C VAL A 115 -1.15 6.70 -2.54
N ARG A 116 -1.37 6.47 -1.23
CA ARG A 116 -0.62 5.47 -0.46
C ARG A 116 -0.89 4.05 -0.94
N SER A 117 -2.14 3.73 -1.28
CA SER A 117 -2.52 2.40 -1.79
C SER A 117 -1.82 2.06 -3.12
N ILE A 118 -1.49 3.07 -3.93
CA ILE A 118 -0.87 2.88 -5.25
C ILE A 118 0.66 3.02 -5.18
N PHE A 119 1.17 4.01 -4.44
CA PHE A 119 2.56 4.50 -4.56
C PHE A 119 3.39 4.46 -3.28
N THR A 120 2.86 4.02 -2.14
CA THR A 120 3.71 4.03 -0.93
C THR A 120 4.70 2.88 -0.92
N THR A 121 5.95 3.19 -0.63
CA THR A 121 6.98 2.19 -0.36
C THR A 121 6.92 1.69 1.09
N LYS A 122 6.20 2.34 2.01
CA LYS A 122 6.10 1.88 3.41
C LYS A 122 4.79 2.32 4.08
N PHE A 123 4.22 1.45 4.90
CA PHE A 123 3.05 1.71 5.76
C PHE A 123 3.44 1.71 7.23
#